data_AF-A0A968GNS5-F1
#
_entry.id   AF-A0A968GNS5-F1
#
_cell.length_a   1.000
_cell.length_b   1.000
_cell.length_c   1.000
_cell.angle_alpha   90.00
_cell.angle_beta   90.00
_cell.angle_gamma   90.00
#
_symmetry.space_group_name_H-M   'P 1'
#
loop_
_entity.id
_entity.type
_entity.pdbx_description
1 polymer ?
#
loop_
_entity_poly.entity_id
_entity_poly.type
_entity_poly.pdbx_seq_one_letter_code
_entity_poly.pdbx_strand_id
1 'polypeptide(L)'
;MKRPRITTAVILLLASILACNVPSAEQVPPPGDVQTSAALTVAAILTPSATATEQQQSILPITPSPTPTSTIAATGTITPTFSVPMLTVREQSNCRKGPGQEYEVVFTYLPNKKLQII
;
A
#
# COMPACT_ATOMS: atom_id res chain seq x y z
N MET A 1 -11.95 17.21 55.19
CA MET A 1 -12.60 16.33 54.18
C MET A 1 -11.95 16.39 52.78
N LYS A 2 -10.64 16.73 52.64
CA LYS A 2 -9.97 16.88 51.32
C LYS A 2 -9.08 15.70 50.91
N ARG A 3 -8.70 14.85 51.88
CA ARG A 3 -7.88 13.65 51.67
C ARG A 3 -8.46 12.64 50.67
N PRO A 4 -9.77 12.28 50.71
CA PRO A 4 -10.31 11.29 49.76
C PRO A 4 -10.38 11.82 48.31
N ARG A 5 -10.53 13.15 48.14
CA ARG A 5 -10.55 13.81 46.82
C ARG A 5 -9.18 13.87 46.16
N ILE A 6 -8.12 14.01 46.98
CA ILE A 6 -6.74 14.00 46.48
C ILE A 6 -6.33 12.57 46.12
N THR A 7 -6.69 11.57 46.93
CA THR A 7 -6.39 10.17 46.62
C THR A 7 -7.10 9.69 45.37
N THR A 8 -8.38 10.06 45.14
CA THR A 8 -9.07 9.70 43.90
C THR A 8 -8.46 10.39 42.67
N ALA A 9 -8.02 11.64 42.79
CA ALA A 9 -7.34 12.34 41.70
C ALA A 9 -6.00 11.70 41.32
N VAL A 10 -5.22 11.26 42.31
CA VAL A 10 -3.94 10.57 42.08
C VAL A 10 -4.14 9.19 41.43
N ILE A 11 -5.17 8.45 41.85
CA ILE A 11 -5.50 7.13 41.24
C ILE A 11 -5.95 7.30 39.78
N LEU A 12 -6.76 8.32 39.48
CA LEU A 12 -7.19 8.65 38.12
C LEU A 12 -6.01 9.03 37.21
N LEU A 13 -5.06 9.80 37.76
CA LEU A 13 -3.84 10.18 37.05
C LEU A 13 -2.94 8.97 36.78
N LEU A 14 -2.82 8.04 37.73
CA LEU A 14 -2.03 6.82 37.54
C LEU A 14 -2.66 5.90 36.48
N ALA A 15 -3.99 5.76 36.47
CA ALA A 15 -4.70 4.92 35.51
C ALA A 15 -4.56 5.41 34.05
N SER A 16 -4.51 6.72 33.81
CA SER A 16 -4.33 7.26 32.46
C SER A 16 -2.92 7.03 31.90
N ILE A 17 -1.89 7.04 32.76
CA ILE A 17 -0.50 6.78 32.34
C ILE A 17 -0.33 5.32 31.90
N LEU A 18 -1.02 4.37 32.56
CA LEU A 18 -0.98 2.95 32.18
C LEU A 18 -1.72 2.64 30.87
N ALA A 19 -2.71 3.46 30.48
CA ALA A 19 -3.47 3.27 29.23
C ALA A 19 -2.67 3.65 27.97
N CYS A 20 -1.60 4.44 28.09
CA CYS A 20 -0.77 4.83 26.95
C CYS A 20 0.24 3.76 26.52
N ASN A 21 0.28 2.59 27.18
CA ASN A 21 1.21 1.52 26.86
C ASN A 21 0.54 0.14 26.76
N VAL A 22 -0.75 0.10 26.44
CA VAL A 22 -1.44 -1.16 26.13
C VAL A 22 -1.02 -1.56 24.72
N PRO A 23 -0.27 -2.67 24.53
CA PRO A 23 -0.01 -3.16 23.18
C PRO A 23 -1.37 -3.53 22.58
N SER A 24 -1.81 -2.77 21.58
CA SER A 24 -2.83 -3.25 20.65
C SER A 24 -2.29 -4.57 20.13
N ALA A 25 -3.03 -5.65 20.36
CA ALA A 25 -2.82 -6.87 19.61
C ALA A 25 -3.13 -6.52 18.16
N GLU A 26 -2.10 -6.14 17.42
CA GLU A 26 -2.16 -5.92 15.99
C GLU A 26 -2.61 -7.25 15.39
N GLN A 27 -3.85 -7.30 14.91
CA GLN A 27 -4.29 -8.40 14.07
C GLN A 27 -3.45 -8.32 12.80
N VAL A 28 -2.34 -9.05 12.79
CA VAL A 28 -1.52 -9.28 11.62
C VAL A 28 -2.43 -9.88 10.54
N PRO A 29 -2.77 -9.15 9.48
CA PRO A 29 -3.49 -9.75 8.37
C PRO A 29 -2.55 -10.80 7.76
N PRO A 30 -3.05 -12.01 7.46
CA PRO A 30 -2.23 -13.05 6.87
C PRO A 30 -1.58 -12.55 5.56
N PRO A 31 -0.34 -13.00 5.26
CA PRO A 31 0.36 -12.59 4.06
C PRO A 31 -0.41 -13.04 2.81
N GLY A 32 -1.09 -12.11 2.15
CA GLY A 32 -1.85 -12.37 0.92
C GLY A 32 -2.81 -11.24 0.51
N ASP A 33 -3.39 -10.51 1.46
CA ASP A 33 -4.46 -9.54 1.16
C ASP A 33 -4.00 -8.27 0.43
N VAL A 34 -2.73 -7.88 0.59
CA VAL A 34 -2.13 -6.76 -0.18
C VAL A 34 -1.89 -7.11 -1.65
N GLN A 35 -1.71 -8.39 -1.98
CA GLN A 35 -1.57 -8.81 -3.39
C GLN A 35 -2.93 -8.98 -4.08
N THR A 36 -3.96 -9.39 -3.34
CA THR A 36 -5.31 -9.59 -3.87
C THR A 36 -5.93 -8.28 -4.36
N SER A 37 -5.73 -7.16 -3.64
CA SER A 37 -6.29 -5.85 -4.02
C SER A 37 -5.70 -5.28 -5.32
N ALA A 38 -4.38 -5.41 -5.51
CA ALA A 38 -3.73 -5.02 -6.76
C ALA A 38 -4.16 -5.92 -7.93
N ALA A 39 -4.25 -7.24 -7.70
CA ALA A 39 -4.70 -8.19 -8.72
C ALA A 39 -6.17 -8.00 -9.13
N LEU A 40 -7.07 -7.69 -8.17
CA LEU A 40 -8.48 -7.41 -8.46
C LEU A 40 -8.64 -6.17 -9.34
N THR A 41 -7.83 -5.14 -9.10
CA THR A 41 -7.87 -3.89 -9.87
C THR A 41 -7.40 -4.11 -11.31
N VAL A 42 -6.33 -4.89 -11.50
CA VAL A 42 -5.85 -5.26 -12.85
C VAL A 42 -6.85 -6.15 -13.58
N ALA A 43 -7.45 -7.12 -12.89
CA ALA A 43 -8.50 -7.96 -13.47
C ALA A 43 -9.73 -7.15 -13.89
N ALA A 44 -10.17 -6.18 -13.09
CA ALA A 44 -11.30 -5.30 -13.42
C ALA A 44 -11.03 -4.39 -14.63
N ILE A 45 -9.77 -3.98 -14.86
CA ILE A 45 -9.38 -3.17 -16.03
C ILE A 45 -9.30 -4.03 -17.30
N LEU A 46 -8.87 -5.29 -17.17
CA LEU A 46 -8.66 -6.21 -18.29
C LEU A 46 -9.91 -7.02 -18.67
N THR A 47 -10.96 -7.01 -17.86
CA THR A 47 -12.22 -7.70 -18.17
C THR A 47 -13.16 -6.74 -18.90
N PRO A 48 -13.30 -6.80 -20.23
CA PRO A 48 -14.37 -6.08 -20.91
C PRO A 48 -15.70 -6.63 -20.38
N SER A 49 -16.54 -5.76 -19.81
CA SER A 49 -17.93 -6.07 -19.49
C SER A 49 -18.67 -6.44 -20.76
N ALA A 50 -18.66 -7.72 -21.11
CA ALA A 50 -19.59 -8.28 -22.09
C ALA A 50 -20.96 -8.37 -21.41
N THR A 51 -21.70 -7.26 -21.42
CA THR A 51 -23.15 -7.30 -21.22
C THR A 51 -23.76 -7.97 -22.44
N ALA A 52 -23.82 -9.30 -22.43
CA ALA A 52 -24.61 -10.07 -23.37
C ALA A 52 -26.08 -9.95 -22.97
N THR A 53 -26.77 -8.94 -23.50
CA THR A 53 -28.23 -8.95 -23.59
C THR A 53 -28.61 -9.95 -24.68
N GLU A 54 -29.26 -11.05 -24.30
CA GLU A 54 -29.91 -11.98 -25.24
C GLU A 54 -30.81 -11.20 -26.21
N GLN A 55 -30.58 -11.35 -27.50
CA GLN A 55 -31.57 -11.01 -28.52
C GLN A 55 -31.86 -12.22 -29.41
N GLN A 56 -33.14 -12.57 -29.33
CA GLN A 56 -33.86 -13.64 -30.00
C GLN A 56 -33.61 -13.67 -31.51
N GLN A 57 -33.34 -14.87 -32.02
CA GLN A 57 -32.97 -15.15 -33.40
C GLN A 57 -34.19 -15.00 -34.34
N SER A 58 -34.16 -14.00 -35.21
CA SER A 58 -35.04 -13.88 -36.38
C SER A 58 -34.24 -14.25 -37.63
N ILE A 59 -34.78 -15.18 -38.42
CA ILE A 59 -34.11 -15.80 -39.57
C ILE A 59 -34.44 -14.96 -40.81
N LEU A 60 -33.48 -14.19 -41.33
CA LEU A 60 -33.56 -13.52 -42.65
C LEU A 60 -32.33 -13.86 -43.50
N PRO A 61 -32.44 -13.80 -44.85
CA PRO A 61 -31.42 -14.32 -45.76
C PRO A 61 -30.08 -13.57 -45.64
N ILE A 62 -29.00 -14.33 -45.58
CA ILE A 62 -27.61 -13.84 -45.44
C ILE A 62 -27.08 -13.25 -46.76
N THR A 63 -26.99 -11.92 -46.84
CA THR A 63 -26.11 -11.24 -47.80
C THR A 63 -24.67 -11.35 -47.29
N PRO A 64 -23.65 -11.69 -48.11
CA PRO A 64 -22.27 -11.70 -47.65
C PRO A 64 -21.81 -10.26 -47.40
N SER A 65 -21.80 -9.88 -46.12
CA SER A 65 -21.21 -8.63 -45.63
C SER A 65 -19.67 -8.76 -45.63
N PRO A 66 -18.90 -7.74 -46.06
CA PRO A 66 -17.45 -7.82 -46.02
C PRO A 66 -16.98 -8.00 -44.57
N THR A 67 -16.28 -9.10 -44.31
CA THR A 67 -15.69 -9.39 -43.00
C THR A 67 -14.67 -8.29 -42.67
N PRO A 68 -14.83 -7.53 -41.56
CA PRO A 68 -13.81 -6.56 -41.17
C PRO A 68 -12.55 -7.33 -40.77
N THR A 69 -11.51 -7.24 -41.61
CA THR A 69 -10.19 -7.76 -41.27
C THR A 69 -9.63 -6.89 -40.17
N SER A 70 -9.68 -7.37 -38.93
CA SER A 70 -9.03 -6.69 -37.80
C SER A 70 -7.53 -6.88 -37.91
N THR A 71 -6.85 -5.92 -38.52
CA THR A 71 -5.39 -5.85 -38.52
C THR A 71 -4.94 -5.63 -37.08
N ILE A 72 -4.31 -6.62 -36.47
CA ILE A 72 -3.69 -6.50 -35.14
C ILE A 72 -2.60 -5.45 -35.25
N ALA A 73 -2.85 -4.27 -34.67
CA ALA A 73 -1.87 -3.19 -34.60
C ALA A 73 -0.64 -3.66 -33.82
N ALA A 74 0.54 -3.22 -34.28
CA ALA A 74 1.83 -3.61 -33.72
C ALA A 74 1.86 -3.49 -32.18
N THR A 75 2.25 -4.57 -31.52
CA THR A 75 2.37 -4.61 -30.05
C THR A 75 3.50 -3.68 -29.63
N GLY A 76 3.13 -2.52 -29.04
CA GLY A 76 4.12 -1.58 -28.50
C GLY A 76 4.90 -2.24 -27.37
N THR A 77 6.22 -2.33 -27.50
CA THR A 77 7.09 -2.84 -26.44
C THR A 77 7.39 -1.68 -25.48
N ILE A 78 6.85 -1.74 -24.26
CA ILE A 78 7.13 -0.74 -23.23
C ILE A 78 8.47 -1.10 -22.59
N THR A 79 9.47 -0.25 -22.75
CA THR A 79 10.76 -0.41 -22.05
C THR A 79 10.69 0.37 -20.73
N PRO A 80 10.76 -0.29 -19.57
CA PRO A 80 10.78 0.43 -18.30
C PRO A 80 12.09 1.20 -18.14
N THR A 81 11.98 2.49 -17.83
CA THR A 81 13.13 3.30 -17.39
C THR A 81 13.23 3.22 -15.88
N PHE A 82 14.21 2.50 -15.36
CA PHE A 82 14.49 2.44 -13.93
C PHE A 82 15.41 3.61 -13.54
N SER A 83 15.06 4.28 -12.44
CA SER A 83 15.93 5.26 -11.79
C SER A 83 16.15 4.85 -10.34
N VAL A 84 17.31 5.23 -9.81
CA VAL A 84 17.66 4.94 -8.42
C VAL A 84 16.94 5.93 -7.51
N PRO A 85 16.17 5.46 -6.50
CA PRO A 85 15.54 6.34 -5.54
C PRO A 85 16.57 7.09 -4.69
N MET A 86 16.36 8.40 -4.57
CA MET A 86 17.20 9.30 -3.79
C MET A 86 16.39 9.96 -2.67
N LEU A 87 16.92 10.00 -1.46
CA LEU A 87 16.34 10.75 -0.35
C LEU A 87 17.20 11.95 0.02
N THR A 88 16.57 12.92 0.70
CA THR A 88 17.27 14.03 1.35
C THR A 88 16.93 14.03 2.83
N VAL A 89 17.97 14.00 3.67
CA VAL A 89 17.85 14.05 5.12
C VAL A 89 17.42 15.46 5.54
N ARG A 90 16.23 15.62 6.14
CA ARG A 90 15.72 16.95 6.54
C ARG A 90 16.26 17.41 7.89
N GLU A 91 16.41 16.47 8.81
CA GLU A 91 16.88 16.68 10.17
C GLU A 91 18.00 15.68 10.48
N GLN A 92 18.85 15.99 11.46
CA GLN A 92 19.96 15.12 11.82
C GLN A 92 19.43 13.71 12.16
N SER A 93 19.94 12.68 11.48
CA SER A 93 19.38 11.32 11.52
C SER A 93 20.48 10.28 11.72
N ASN A 94 20.26 9.33 12.62
CA ASN A 94 21.23 8.28 12.94
C ASN A 94 21.10 7.07 12.01
N CYS A 95 22.22 6.62 11.45
CA CYS A 95 22.37 5.29 10.86
C CYS A 95 22.62 4.30 12.00
N ARG A 96 21.80 3.24 12.04
CA ARG A 96 21.76 2.27 13.13
C ARG A 96 21.97 0.85 12.62
N LYS A 97 22.70 0.01 13.37
CA LYS A 97 23.02 -1.38 13.02
C LYS A 97 22.77 -2.32 14.19
N GLY A 98 22.31 -3.54 13.92
CA GLY A 98 22.14 -4.61 14.90
C GLY A 98 20.92 -5.50 14.60
N PRO A 99 20.69 -6.57 15.36
CA PRO A 99 19.48 -7.40 15.26
C PRO A 99 18.44 -7.13 16.36
N GLY A 100 18.77 -6.30 17.35
CA GLY A 100 17.95 -6.04 18.55
C GLY A 100 17.20 -4.70 18.53
N GLN A 101 16.44 -4.41 19.59
CA GLN A 101 15.65 -3.18 19.69
C GLN A 101 16.51 -1.92 19.93
N GLU A 102 17.66 -2.08 20.60
CA GLU A 102 18.65 -1.00 20.76
C GLU A 102 19.76 -1.14 19.72
N TYR A 103 19.46 -0.69 18.50
CA TYR A 103 20.46 -0.68 17.43
C TYR A 103 21.58 0.34 17.73
N GLU A 104 22.83 -0.09 17.53
CA GLU A 104 24.03 0.73 17.69
C GLU A 104 24.04 1.85 16.64
N VAL A 105 24.34 3.08 17.06
CA VAL A 105 24.52 4.20 16.14
C VAL A 105 25.91 4.11 15.51
N VAL A 106 25.97 3.80 14.23
CA VAL A 106 27.25 3.67 13.49
C VAL A 106 27.65 4.97 12.80
N PHE A 107 26.68 5.84 12.49
CA PHE A 107 26.93 7.13 11.85
C PHE A 107 25.75 8.07 12.06
N THR A 108 25.97 9.37 11.92
CA THR A 108 24.90 10.39 11.98
C THR A 108 24.95 11.28 10.75
N TYR A 109 23.87 11.28 9.97
CA TYR A 109 23.70 12.19 8.85
C TYR A 109 23.30 13.58 9.32
N LEU A 110 23.96 14.60 8.79
CA LEU A 110 23.55 15.98 8.95
C LEU A 110 22.39 16.33 8.00
N PRO A 111 21.61 17.39 8.31
CA PRO A 111 20.61 17.93 7.41
C PRO A 111 21.15 18.21 6.00
N ASN A 112 20.26 18.10 5.02
CA ASN A 112 20.48 18.29 3.58
C ASN A 112 21.45 17.30 2.92
N LYS A 113 21.79 16.19 3.59
CA LYS A 113 22.53 15.09 2.95
C LYS A 113 21.62 14.34 1.98
N LYS A 114 22.10 14.15 0.75
CA LYS A 114 21.45 13.32 -0.29
C LYS A 114 22.02 11.92 -0.26
N LEU A 115 21.14 10.92 -0.20
CA LEU A 115 21.52 9.51 -0.11
C LEU A 115 20.74 8.69 -1.13
N GLN A 116 21.39 7.67 -1.68
CA GLN A 116 20.74 6.62 -2.43
C GLN A 116 20.02 5.67 -1.45
N ILE A 117 18.79 5.28 -1.78
CA ILE A 117 18.12 4.18 -1.11
C ILE A 117 18.59 2.89 -1.78
N ILE A 118 19.26 2.03 -0.99
CA ILE A 118 19.76 0.72 -1.42
C ILE A 118 18.76 -0.38 -1.13
#